data_AF-A0A3D1J7V6-F1
#
_entry.id   AF-A0A3D1J7V6-F1
#
_cell.length_a   1.000
_cell.length_b   1.000
_cell.length_c   1.000
_cell.angle_alpha   90.00
_cell.angle_beta   90.00
_cell.angle_gamma   90.00
#
_symmetry.space_group_name_H-M   'P 1'
#
loop_
_entity.id
_entity.type
_entity.pdbx_description
1 polymer ?
#
loop_
_entity_poly.entity_id
_entity_poly.type
_entity_poly.pdbx_seq_one_letter_code
_entity_poly.pdbx_strand_id
1 'polypeptide(L)'
;MDKLLSNEPTPQAIKETKLYEQWGLTEEEYRMISEDILGRLPNYTETGLFSVMWSEHCSYKNSKPVLKKFPTTGPQVLQGPGEGAGIVDIGDDLAVVFKAESHNHPSAVEPYEGAATGVGGIIRDIFSMGARPIAILDSLRFGELDNQRTKYLLEEVVAGISGYGNCIGIPTVGGEVAFDSCYEGNPLVNAMCVGIIDHKDIQKGQAKGVGNTIMYVGAKTGRDGIHGATFASEEFVEGEEQQRSAVQVGDPFMEKLLLEACLALIVDHAENLVGIQDMGAAGLVSSSA
;
A
#
# COMPACT_ATOMS: atom_id res chain seq x y z
N MET A 1 -6.66 -0.80 33.51
CA MET A 1 -7.12 -0.71 32.11
C MET A 1 -7.78 0.64 31.79
N ASP A 2 -8.05 1.51 32.78
CA ASP A 2 -8.84 2.76 32.62
C ASP A 2 -8.06 4.09 32.48
N LYS A 3 -6.78 4.09 32.10
CA LYS A 3 -6.00 5.34 31.96
C LYS A 3 -5.62 5.74 30.53
N LEU A 4 -6.08 5.01 29.52
CA LEU A 4 -5.77 5.28 28.10
C LEU A 4 -6.89 5.99 27.31
N LEU A 5 -8.11 6.08 27.87
CA LEU A 5 -9.28 6.66 27.18
C LEU A 5 -9.53 8.15 27.48
N SER A 6 -8.67 8.85 28.22
CA SER A 6 -9.03 10.16 28.79
C SER A 6 -9.01 11.35 27.82
N ASN A 7 -8.59 11.17 26.55
CA ASN A 7 -8.42 12.27 25.60
C ASN A 7 -9.15 12.08 24.26
N GLU A 8 -9.93 11.01 24.06
CA GLU A 8 -10.69 10.83 22.82
C GLU A 8 -11.96 11.69 22.84
N PRO A 9 -12.22 12.51 21.81
CA PRO A 9 -13.44 13.28 21.73
C PRO A 9 -14.66 12.36 21.62
N THR A 10 -15.74 12.75 22.29
CA THR A 10 -17.01 12.01 22.22
C THR A 10 -17.61 12.09 20.81
N PRO A 11 -18.52 11.17 20.42
CA PRO A 11 -19.21 11.25 19.13
C PRO A 11 -19.88 12.61 18.89
N GLN A 12 -20.44 13.19 19.94
CA GLN A 12 -21.06 14.51 19.88
C GLN A 12 -20.02 15.62 19.63
N ALA A 13 -18.88 15.57 20.34
CA ALA A 13 -17.79 16.50 20.13
C ALA A 13 -17.23 16.40 18.70
N ILE A 14 -17.04 15.18 18.15
CA ILE A 14 -16.59 14.97 16.77
C ILE A 14 -17.52 15.66 15.77
N LYS A 15 -18.83 15.54 15.97
CA LYS A 15 -19.84 16.20 15.13
C LYS A 15 -19.79 17.72 15.24
N GLU A 16 -19.72 18.24 16.46
CA GLU A 16 -19.75 19.69 16.72
C GLU A 16 -18.48 20.41 16.26
N THR A 17 -17.31 19.77 16.45
CA THR A 17 -16.03 20.33 16.02
C THR A 17 -15.68 20.01 14.57
N LYS A 18 -16.49 19.18 13.90
CA LYS A 18 -16.26 18.69 12.53
C LYS A 18 -14.87 18.04 12.37
N LEU A 19 -14.43 17.30 13.39
CA LEU A 19 -13.11 16.66 13.38
C LEU A 19 -12.90 15.74 12.17
N TYR A 20 -13.98 15.11 11.68
CA TYR A 20 -13.95 14.25 10.49
C TYR A 20 -13.54 14.98 9.20
N GLU A 21 -13.79 16.29 9.08
CA GLU A 21 -13.35 17.09 7.93
C GLU A 21 -11.83 17.19 7.89
N GLN A 22 -11.18 17.30 9.06
CA GLN A 22 -9.72 17.30 9.19
C GLN A 22 -9.10 15.95 8.84
N TRP A 23 -9.90 14.90 8.77
CA TRP A 23 -9.47 13.56 8.34
C TRP A 23 -9.96 13.22 6.93
N GLY A 24 -10.42 14.22 6.16
CA GLY A 24 -10.77 14.06 4.76
C GLY A 24 -12.17 13.46 4.49
N LEU A 25 -13.02 13.32 5.51
CA LEU A 25 -14.44 13.00 5.30
C LEU A 25 -15.22 14.28 5.00
N THR A 26 -16.04 14.24 3.95
CA THR A 26 -17.01 15.29 3.67
C THR A 26 -18.20 15.22 4.64
N GLU A 27 -18.92 16.33 4.79
CA GLU A 27 -20.16 16.39 5.59
C GLU A 27 -21.16 15.30 5.15
N GLU A 28 -21.28 15.05 3.85
CA GLU A 28 -22.19 14.05 3.31
C GLU A 28 -21.72 12.63 3.63
N GLU A 29 -20.42 12.32 3.50
CA GLU A 29 -19.87 11.03 3.89
C GLU A 29 -20.09 10.76 5.39
N TYR A 30 -19.88 11.77 6.25
CA TYR A 30 -20.12 11.64 7.70
C TYR A 30 -21.62 11.44 8.02
N ARG A 31 -22.51 12.15 7.31
CA ARG A 31 -23.96 11.94 7.41
C ARG A 31 -24.34 10.52 7.03
N MET A 32 -23.84 10.01 5.90
CA MET A 32 -24.11 8.64 5.44
C MET A 32 -23.63 7.59 6.46
N ILE A 33 -22.44 7.76 7.03
CA ILE A 33 -21.90 6.87 8.06
C ILE A 33 -22.85 6.81 9.27
N SER A 34 -23.27 7.99 9.76
CA SER A 34 -24.06 8.07 10.97
C SER A 34 -25.52 7.66 10.79
N GLU A 35 -26.17 8.07 9.71
CA GLU A 35 -27.60 7.88 9.49
C GLU A 35 -27.91 6.58 8.75
N ASP A 36 -27.18 6.28 7.66
CA ASP A 36 -27.53 5.22 6.73
C ASP A 36 -26.84 3.88 7.06
N ILE A 37 -25.61 3.93 7.60
CA ILE A 37 -24.80 2.73 7.89
C ILE A 37 -24.93 2.30 9.35
N LEU A 38 -24.64 3.21 10.30
CA LEU A 38 -24.59 2.86 11.72
C LEU A 38 -25.92 3.11 12.45
N GLY A 39 -26.75 4.04 11.97
CA GLY A 39 -27.96 4.51 12.68
C GLY A 39 -27.66 5.23 14.00
N ARG A 40 -26.41 5.66 14.21
CA ARG A 40 -25.91 6.43 15.36
C ARG A 40 -24.64 7.19 14.99
N LEU A 41 -24.25 8.16 15.82
CA LEU A 41 -22.95 8.83 15.64
C LEU A 41 -21.79 7.82 15.79
N PRO A 42 -20.81 7.81 14.86
CA PRO A 42 -19.61 7.02 15.00
C PRO A 42 -18.74 7.53 16.16
N ASN A 43 -18.06 6.62 16.86
CA ASN A 43 -17.05 7.00 17.85
C ASN A 43 -15.73 7.44 17.19
N TYR A 44 -14.75 7.86 17.98
CA TYR A 44 -13.44 8.32 17.49
C TYR A 44 -12.78 7.31 16.57
N THR A 45 -12.66 6.05 17.03
CA THR A 45 -12.05 4.96 16.25
C THR A 45 -12.82 4.71 14.97
N GLU A 46 -14.14 4.49 15.04
CA GLU A 46 -15.00 4.23 13.88
C GLU A 46 -14.90 5.35 12.84
N THR A 47 -14.90 6.61 13.27
CA THR A 47 -14.75 7.77 12.39
C THR A 47 -13.41 7.73 11.66
N GLY A 48 -12.33 7.40 12.37
CA GLY A 48 -11.01 7.21 11.76
C GLY A 48 -10.95 6.03 10.78
N LEU A 49 -11.62 4.91 11.11
CA LEU A 49 -11.71 3.74 10.24
C LEU A 49 -12.43 4.08 8.93
N PHE A 50 -13.55 4.78 8.98
CA PHE A 50 -14.26 5.21 7.79
C PHE A 50 -13.44 6.23 6.99
N SER A 51 -12.83 7.21 7.66
CA SER A 51 -11.98 8.22 7.02
C SER A 51 -10.89 7.58 6.16
N VAL A 52 -10.14 6.63 6.72
CA VAL A 52 -9.05 6.00 5.96
C VAL A 52 -9.59 5.11 4.83
N MET A 53 -10.63 4.31 5.08
CA MET A 53 -11.20 3.39 4.09
C MET A 53 -11.93 4.10 2.94
N TRP A 54 -12.47 5.30 3.17
CA TRP A 54 -13.19 6.11 2.17
C TRP A 54 -12.31 7.22 1.56
N SER A 55 -11.03 7.28 1.89
CA SER A 55 -10.03 8.10 1.20
C SER A 55 -9.96 7.75 -0.30
N GLU A 56 -9.51 8.68 -1.15
CA GLU A 56 -9.29 8.36 -2.58
C GLU A 56 -8.29 7.22 -2.73
N HIS A 57 -7.23 7.22 -1.91
CA HIS A 57 -6.18 6.21 -1.91
C HIS A 57 -6.72 4.78 -1.71
N CYS A 58 -7.65 4.57 -0.78
CA CYS A 58 -8.21 3.23 -0.52
C CYS A 58 -9.45 2.91 -1.39
N SER A 59 -10.32 3.89 -1.63
CA SER A 59 -11.62 3.64 -2.26
C SER A 59 -11.63 3.78 -3.78
N TYR A 60 -10.65 4.50 -4.35
CA TYR A 60 -10.60 4.86 -5.76
C TYR A 60 -11.90 5.53 -6.24
N LYS A 61 -12.55 6.33 -5.39
CA LYS A 61 -13.92 6.82 -5.62
C LYS A 61 -14.06 7.59 -6.93
N ASN A 62 -13.05 8.35 -7.35
CA ASN A 62 -13.07 9.08 -8.61
C ASN A 62 -12.59 8.26 -9.80
N SER A 63 -11.58 7.42 -9.61
CA SER A 63 -10.92 6.68 -10.70
C SER A 63 -11.66 5.38 -11.08
N LYS A 64 -12.25 4.67 -10.10
CA LYS A 64 -12.93 3.37 -10.30
C LYS A 64 -14.01 3.38 -11.40
N PRO A 65 -14.89 4.40 -11.54
CA PRO A 65 -15.85 4.46 -12.65
C PRO A 65 -15.20 4.53 -14.04
N VAL A 66 -14.02 5.14 -14.15
CA VAL A 66 -13.26 5.25 -15.40
C VAL A 66 -12.49 3.96 -15.67
N LEU A 67 -11.79 3.43 -14.67
CA LEU A 67 -10.98 2.22 -14.79
C LEU A 67 -11.80 0.98 -15.19
N LYS A 68 -13.07 0.90 -14.76
CA LYS A 68 -14.02 -0.16 -15.17
C LYS A 68 -14.28 -0.24 -16.68
N LYS A 69 -13.90 0.78 -17.46
CA LYS A 69 -14.06 0.79 -18.92
C LYS A 69 -12.96 0.02 -19.65
N PHE A 70 -11.85 -0.29 -18.98
CA PHE A 70 -10.75 -1.03 -19.61
C PHE A 70 -11.09 -2.52 -19.80
N PRO A 71 -10.61 -3.15 -20.88
CA PRO A 71 -10.72 -4.60 -21.04
C PRO A 71 -9.84 -5.32 -20.01
N THR A 72 -10.41 -6.28 -19.30
CA THR A 72 -9.74 -7.04 -18.22
C THR A 72 -9.69 -8.54 -18.48
N THR A 73 -10.10 -8.99 -19.66
CA THR A 73 -10.16 -10.40 -20.03
C THR A 73 -9.27 -10.68 -21.22
N GLY A 74 -8.66 -11.85 -21.24
CA GLY A 74 -7.82 -12.32 -22.32
C GLY A 74 -7.47 -13.80 -22.13
N PRO A 75 -7.06 -14.52 -23.19
CA PRO A 75 -6.77 -15.96 -23.10
C PRO A 75 -5.70 -16.32 -22.06
N GLN A 76 -4.71 -15.45 -21.87
CA GLN A 76 -3.62 -15.64 -20.91
C GLN A 76 -3.92 -15.05 -19.52
N VAL A 77 -5.07 -14.39 -19.31
CA VAL A 77 -5.36 -13.75 -18.01
C VAL A 77 -5.90 -14.80 -17.05
N LEU A 78 -5.10 -15.19 -16.06
CA LEU A 78 -5.50 -16.09 -14.98
C LEU A 78 -6.18 -15.34 -13.84
N GLN A 79 -5.71 -14.12 -13.56
CA GLN A 79 -6.29 -13.22 -12.56
C GLN A 79 -6.23 -11.78 -13.05
N GLY A 80 -7.41 -11.16 -13.25
CA GLY A 80 -7.56 -9.74 -13.56
C GLY A 80 -7.71 -8.88 -12.29
N PRO A 81 -8.14 -7.61 -12.44
CA PRO A 81 -8.36 -6.71 -11.31
C PRO A 81 -9.34 -7.29 -10.27
N GLY A 82 -9.00 -7.17 -8.99
CA GLY A 82 -9.84 -7.62 -7.87
C GLY A 82 -9.10 -8.39 -6.77
N GLU A 83 -7.85 -8.79 -7.03
CA GLU A 83 -6.94 -9.41 -6.05
C GLU A 83 -5.66 -8.57 -5.93
N GLY A 84 -4.73 -8.99 -5.07
CA GLY A 84 -3.50 -8.27 -4.74
C GLY A 84 -2.56 -8.00 -5.92
N ALA A 85 -2.60 -8.79 -6.99
CA ALA A 85 -1.82 -8.56 -8.21
C ALA A 85 -2.48 -9.20 -9.45
N GLY A 86 -2.02 -8.80 -10.64
CA GLY A 86 -2.43 -9.42 -11.91
C GLY A 86 -1.63 -10.69 -12.19
N ILE A 87 -2.27 -11.73 -12.72
CA ILE A 87 -1.63 -13.01 -13.07
C ILE A 87 -1.88 -13.34 -14.53
N VAL A 88 -0.80 -13.63 -15.26
CA VAL A 88 -0.84 -14.07 -16.65
C VAL A 88 -0.12 -15.40 -16.85
N ASP A 89 -0.72 -16.28 -17.64
CA ASP A 89 -0.15 -17.55 -18.07
C ASP A 89 1.01 -17.31 -19.04
N ILE A 90 2.14 -18.00 -18.80
CA ILE A 90 3.31 -17.97 -19.66
C ILE A 90 3.62 -19.35 -20.29
N GLY A 91 2.74 -20.33 -20.11
CA GLY A 91 2.93 -21.71 -20.57
C GLY A 91 3.64 -22.59 -19.54
N ASP A 92 3.79 -23.88 -19.85
CA ASP A 92 4.46 -24.88 -19.01
C ASP A 92 3.93 -24.96 -17.56
N ASP A 93 2.61 -24.74 -17.37
CA ASP A 93 1.95 -24.63 -16.07
C ASP A 93 2.54 -23.54 -15.15
N LEU A 94 3.23 -22.55 -15.74
CA LEU A 94 3.81 -21.38 -15.07
C LEU A 94 3.00 -20.12 -15.36
N ALA A 95 3.03 -19.20 -14.39
CA ALA A 95 2.42 -17.89 -14.50
C ALA A 95 3.36 -16.79 -13.99
N VAL A 96 3.18 -15.59 -14.53
CA VAL A 96 3.81 -14.38 -14.04
C VAL A 96 2.78 -13.58 -13.25
N VAL A 97 3.18 -13.19 -12.05
CA VAL A 97 2.43 -12.29 -11.17
C VAL A 97 3.10 -10.93 -11.19
N PHE A 98 2.33 -9.87 -11.41
CA PHE A 98 2.89 -8.52 -11.43
C PHE A 98 1.89 -7.47 -10.96
N LYS A 99 2.44 -6.42 -10.36
CA LYS A 99 1.73 -5.20 -9.97
C LYS A 99 2.71 -4.04 -10.01
N ALA A 100 2.17 -2.83 -10.16
CA ALA A 100 2.91 -1.60 -9.98
C ALA A 100 2.19 -0.72 -8.96
N GLU A 101 2.95 -0.08 -8.09
CA GLU A 101 2.47 0.86 -7.08
C GLU A 101 3.25 2.18 -7.15
N SER A 102 2.70 3.22 -6.52
CA SER A 102 3.32 4.55 -6.44
C SER A 102 3.52 4.93 -4.98
N HIS A 103 4.66 5.54 -4.68
CA HIS A 103 5.00 6.05 -3.35
C HIS A 103 5.45 7.52 -3.39
N ASN A 104 4.79 8.30 -4.25
CA ASN A 104 5.15 9.68 -4.62
C ASN A 104 5.28 10.62 -3.41
N HIS A 105 4.20 10.76 -2.63
CA HIS A 105 4.15 11.73 -1.54
C HIS A 105 5.16 11.41 -0.42
N PRO A 106 5.29 10.16 0.06
CA PRO A 106 6.36 9.82 0.99
C PRO A 106 7.75 10.11 0.41
N SER A 107 8.02 9.74 -0.85
CA SER A 107 9.30 10.00 -1.51
C SER A 107 9.61 11.48 -1.73
N ALA A 108 8.59 12.34 -1.82
CA ALA A 108 8.78 13.78 -1.90
C ALA A 108 9.25 14.38 -0.56
N VAL A 109 8.83 13.79 0.57
CA VAL A 109 9.14 14.26 1.93
C VAL A 109 10.43 13.65 2.47
N GLU A 110 10.53 12.32 2.42
CA GLU A 110 11.67 11.51 2.83
C GLU A 110 11.98 10.51 1.68
N PRO A 111 12.92 10.84 0.79
CA PRO A 111 13.10 10.12 -0.47
C PRO A 111 13.63 8.69 -0.32
N TYR A 112 14.52 8.44 0.65
CA TYR A 112 15.13 7.12 0.82
C TYR A 112 14.09 6.11 1.31
N GLU A 113 13.51 6.36 2.47
CA GLU A 113 12.51 5.49 3.10
C GLU A 113 11.21 5.50 2.32
N GLY A 114 10.83 6.64 1.73
CA GLY A 114 9.69 6.72 0.82
C GLY A 114 9.84 5.74 -0.35
N ALA A 115 10.99 5.72 -1.02
CA ALA A 115 11.19 4.78 -2.13
C ALA A 115 11.38 3.33 -1.65
N ALA A 116 12.12 3.14 -0.56
CA ALA A 116 12.41 1.82 0.02
C ALA A 116 11.12 1.09 0.48
N THR A 117 10.23 1.80 1.17
CA THR A 117 8.93 1.23 1.60
C THR A 117 7.98 0.98 0.43
N GLY A 118 8.05 1.77 -0.64
CA GLY A 118 7.36 1.47 -1.89
C GLY A 118 7.81 0.15 -2.53
N VAL A 119 9.13 -0.12 -2.53
CA VAL A 119 9.68 -1.40 -2.97
C VAL A 119 9.23 -2.56 -2.07
N GLY A 120 9.28 -2.40 -0.74
CA GLY A 120 8.78 -3.42 0.18
C GLY A 120 7.29 -3.71 -0.03
N GLY A 121 6.44 -2.68 -0.15
CA GLY A 121 5.01 -2.83 -0.44
C GLY A 121 4.74 -3.70 -1.66
N ILE A 122 5.35 -3.36 -2.79
CA ILE A 122 5.12 -4.09 -4.04
C ILE A 122 5.67 -5.52 -4.01
N ILE A 123 6.71 -5.79 -3.23
CA ILE A 123 7.21 -7.17 -3.03
C ILE A 123 6.19 -7.99 -2.22
N ARG A 124 5.60 -7.40 -1.17
CA ARG A 124 4.56 -8.05 -0.36
C ARG A 124 3.32 -8.41 -1.15
N ASP A 125 2.88 -7.54 -2.06
CA ASP A 125 1.79 -7.85 -2.98
C ASP A 125 2.05 -9.10 -3.82
N ILE A 126 3.27 -9.29 -4.29
CA ILE A 126 3.62 -10.41 -5.16
C ILE A 126 3.70 -11.71 -4.37
N PHE A 127 4.39 -11.74 -3.22
CA PHE A 127 4.52 -12.99 -2.47
C PHE A 127 3.25 -13.37 -1.70
N SER A 128 2.35 -12.42 -1.39
CA SER A 128 1.03 -12.75 -0.82
C SER A 128 0.16 -13.52 -1.82
N MET A 129 0.37 -13.33 -3.12
CA MET A 129 -0.25 -14.17 -4.17
C MET A 129 0.39 -15.55 -4.32
N GLY A 130 1.43 -15.86 -3.52
CA GLY A 130 2.20 -17.10 -3.57
C GLY A 130 3.35 -17.11 -4.58
N ALA A 131 3.56 -16.01 -5.30
CA ALA A 131 4.59 -15.93 -6.32
C ALA A 131 5.94 -15.55 -5.73
N ARG A 132 7.01 -16.20 -6.18
CA ARG A 132 8.37 -15.80 -5.79
C ARG A 132 8.74 -14.54 -6.58
N PRO A 133 9.01 -13.40 -5.91
CA PRO A 133 9.52 -12.21 -6.58
C PRO A 133 10.87 -12.48 -7.23
N ILE A 134 11.05 -12.09 -8.49
CA ILE A 134 12.27 -12.32 -9.27
C ILE A 134 12.88 -11.04 -9.84
N ALA A 135 12.09 -9.97 -9.96
CA ALA A 135 12.56 -8.71 -10.52
C ALA A 135 11.74 -7.52 -10.01
N ILE A 136 12.41 -6.38 -9.89
CA ILE A 136 11.82 -5.06 -9.65
C ILE A 136 12.07 -4.20 -10.88
N LEU A 137 11.13 -3.32 -11.20
CA LEU A 137 11.32 -2.22 -12.14
C LEU A 137 10.85 -0.91 -11.52
N ASP A 138 11.50 0.19 -11.87
CA ASP A 138 11.17 1.52 -11.39
C ASP A 138 10.72 2.45 -12.52
N SER A 139 9.69 3.26 -12.28
CA SER A 139 9.29 4.35 -13.16
C SER A 139 9.35 5.65 -12.39
N LEU A 140 10.37 6.45 -12.71
CA LEU A 140 10.76 7.63 -11.96
C LEU A 140 10.52 8.90 -12.79
N ARG A 141 9.94 9.92 -12.18
CA ARG A 141 9.78 11.26 -12.77
C ARG A 141 10.21 12.33 -11.79
N PHE A 142 11.08 13.24 -12.23
CA PHE A 142 11.61 14.32 -11.40
C PHE A 142 11.58 15.65 -12.15
N GLY A 143 11.71 16.75 -11.41
CA GLY A 143 12.00 18.07 -11.98
C GLY A 143 13.33 18.11 -12.73
N GLU A 144 13.70 19.27 -13.27
CA GLU A 144 14.99 19.43 -13.97
C GLU A 144 16.20 19.29 -13.03
N LEU A 145 17.34 18.82 -13.57
CA LEU A 145 18.59 18.58 -12.83
C LEU A 145 19.44 19.84 -12.61
N ASP A 146 18.89 21.03 -12.77
CA ASP A 146 19.53 22.28 -12.37
C ASP A 146 19.27 22.61 -10.89
N ASN A 147 18.22 22.07 -10.29
CA ASN A 147 17.86 22.22 -8.88
C ASN A 147 18.58 21.18 -7.98
N GLN A 148 19.15 21.65 -6.85
CA GLN A 148 19.78 20.78 -5.85
C GLN A 148 18.79 19.85 -5.15
N ARG A 149 17.53 20.29 -4.94
CA ARG A 149 16.48 19.44 -4.37
C ARG A 149 16.18 18.25 -5.27
N THR A 150 16.06 18.47 -6.58
CA THR A 150 15.85 17.39 -7.55
C THR A 150 16.99 16.38 -7.54
N LYS A 151 18.24 16.85 -7.51
CA LYS A 151 19.42 15.96 -7.42
C LYS A 151 19.38 15.10 -6.16
N TYR A 152 19.05 15.71 -5.02
CA TYR A 152 18.88 15.01 -3.75
C TYR A 152 17.76 13.96 -3.80
N LEU A 153 16.59 14.32 -4.34
CA LEU A 153 15.47 13.38 -4.51
C LEU A 153 15.87 12.19 -5.38
N LEU A 154 16.52 12.42 -6.53
CA LEU A 154 16.99 11.36 -7.41
C LEU A 154 17.99 10.43 -6.71
N GLU A 155 19.00 11.00 -6.04
CA GLU A 155 20.04 10.23 -5.36
C GLU A 155 19.46 9.33 -4.27
N GLU A 156 18.63 9.90 -3.40
CA GLU A 156 18.05 9.17 -2.27
C GLU A 156 16.96 8.17 -2.69
N VAL A 157 16.13 8.49 -3.68
CA VAL A 157 15.13 7.53 -4.21
C VAL A 157 15.82 6.30 -4.79
N VAL A 158 16.84 6.50 -5.61
CA VAL A 158 17.61 5.37 -6.18
C VAL A 158 18.34 4.60 -5.08
N ALA A 159 18.89 5.29 -4.08
CA ALA A 159 19.52 4.66 -2.92
C ALA A 159 18.53 3.83 -2.09
N GLY A 160 17.29 4.30 -1.91
CA GLY A 160 16.22 3.59 -1.21
C GLY A 160 15.75 2.34 -1.95
N ILE A 161 15.51 2.45 -3.26
CA ILE A 161 15.17 1.30 -4.13
C ILE A 161 16.27 0.25 -4.06
N SER A 162 17.51 0.69 -4.27
CA SER A 162 18.70 -0.15 -4.21
C SER A 162 18.88 -0.79 -2.83
N GLY A 163 18.72 -0.01 -1.76
CA GLY A 163 18.85 -0.48 -0.38
C GLY A 163 17.89 -1.61 -0.08
N TYR A 164 16.60 -1.42 -0.36
CA TYR A 164 15.59 -2.44 -0.08
C TYR A 164 15.77 -3.69 -0.95
N GLY A 165 15.85 -3.51 -2.28
CA GLY A 165 15.96 -4.60 -3.25
C GLY A 165 17.22 -5.46 -3.07
N ASN A 166 18.37 -4.83 -2.82
CA ASN A 166 19.62 -5.57 -2.60
C ASN A 166 19.61 -6.35 -1.28
N CYS A 167 19.04 -5.79 -0.21
CA CYS A 167 18.95 -6.46 1.09
C CYS A 167 18.07 -7.72 1.04
N ILE A 168 16.94 -7.66 0.34
CA ILE A 168 16.04 -8.81 0.18
C ILE A 168 16.51 -9.80 -0.90
N GLY A 169 17.42 -9.35 -1.77
CA GLY A 169 18.03 -10.16 -2.83
C GLY A 169 17.18 -10.26 -4.10
N ILE A 170 16.42 -9.21 -4.42
CA ILE A 170 15.60 -9.12 -5.64
C ILE A 170 16.18 -7.99 -6.51
N PRO A 171 16.63 -8.28 -7.74
CA PRO A 171 17.28 -7.27 -8.57
C PRO A 171 16.28 -6.28 -9.18
N THR A 172 16.64 -5.00 -9.19
CA THR A 172 16.04 -4.02 -10.09
C THR A 172 16.63 -4.22 -11.48
N VAL A 173 15.85 -4.77 -12.41
CA VAL A 173 16.35 -5.24 -13.73
C VAL A 173 16.24 -4.20 -14.84
N GLY A 174 15.54 -3.11 -14.58
CA GLY A 174 15.33 -2.02 -15.53
C GLY A 174 14.26 -1.07 -15.04
N GLY A 175 13.95 -0.07 -15.86
CA GLY A 175 13.01 0.97 -15.49
C GLY A 175 13.01 2.09 -16.50
N GLU A 176 12.39 3.20 -16.15
CA GLU A 176 12.42 4.43 -16.91
C GLU A 176 12.59 5.64 -16.00
N VAL A 177 13.37 6.62 -16.45
CA VAL A 177 13.53 7.91 -15.79
C VAL A 177 13.25 9.01 -16.79
N ALA A 178 12.43 10.00 -16.40
CA ALA A 178 12.24 11.21 -17.17
C ALA A 178 12.29 12.45 -16.28
N PHE A 179 12.74 13.54 -16.88
CA PHE A 179 12.88 14.84 -16.25
C PHE A 179 11.97 15.83 -16.98
N ASP A 180 11.16 16.56 -16.23
CA ASP A 180 10.35 17.66 -16.75
C ASP A 180 10.01 18.61 -15.59
N SER A 181 10.05 19.91 -15.85
CA SER A 181 9.66 20.96 -14.91
C SER A 181 8.31 20.73 -14.20
N CYS A 182 7.35 20.04 -14.82
CA CYS A 182 6.05 19.78 -14.20
C CYS A 182 6.10 18.81 -12.99
N TYR A 183 7.20 18.07 -12.83
CA TYR A 183 7.43 17.19 -11.67
C TYR A 183 8.27 17.86 -10.56
N GLU A 184 8.54 19.16 -10.67
CA GLU A 184 9.19 19.90 -9.59
C GLU A 184 8.26 19.98 -8.36
N GLY A 185 8.81 19.68 -7.18
CA GLY A 185 8.04 19.60 -5.93
C GLY A 185 7.26 18.29 -5.73
N ASN A 186 6.77 17.66 -6.81
CA ASN A 186 6.01 16.41 -6.77
C ASN A 186 6.60 15.33 -7.70
N PRO A 187 7.64 14.60 -7.27
CA PRO A 187 8.21 13.51 -8.03
C PRO A 187 7.23 12.32 -8.13
N LEU A 188 7.31 11.57 -9.24
CA LEU A 188 6.66 10.26 -9.33
C LEU A 188 7.67 9.16 -9.06
N VAL A 189 7.35 8.30 -8.11
CA VAL A 189 8.17 7.15 -7.71
C VAL A 189 7.28 5.93 -7.74
N ASN A 190 7.30 5.24 -8.87
CA ASN A 190 6.55 4.01 -9.05
C ASN A 190 7.49 2.81 -9.03
N ALA A 191 7.10 1.75 -8.32
CA ALA A 191 7.78 0.47 -8.28
C ALA A 191 6.87 -0.62 -8.82
N MET A 192 7.40 -1.47 -9.69
CA MET A 192 6.77 -2.67 -10.21
C MET A 192 7.55 -3.88 -9.71
N CYS A 193 6.85 -4.93 -9.31
CA CYS A 193 7.47 -6.21 -9.02
C CYS A 193 6.88 -7.30 -9.89
N VAL A 194 7.75 -8.22 -10.29
CA VAL A 194 7.43 -9.40 -11.11
C VAL A 194 7.82 -10.63 -10.31
N GLY A 195 6.88 -11.55 -10.17
CA GLY A 195 7.09 -12.87 -9.58
C GLY A 195 6.70 -14.00 -10.51
N ILE A 196 7.20 -15.19 -10.20
CA ILE A 196 6.88 -16.44 -10.90
C ILE A 196 6.18 -17.41 -9.96
N ILE A 197 5.23 -18.17 -10.49
CA ILE A 197 4.46 -19.15 -9.73
C ILE A 197 4.02 -20.32 -10.62
N ASP A 198 3.90 -21.51 -10.04
CA ASP A 198 3.20 -22.63 -10.68
C ASP A 198 1.68 -22.42 -10.56
N HIS A 199 0.91 -22.80 -11.58
CA HIS A 199 -0.55 -22.60 -11.62
C HIS A 199 -1.26 -23.20 -10.40
N LYS A 200 -0.77 -24.34 -9.90
CA LYS A 200 -1.34 -25.05 -8.75
C LYS A 200 -1.20 -24.30 -7.41
N ASP A 201 -0.23 -23.38 -7.32
CA ASP A 201 0.13 -22.70 -6.06
C ASP A 201 -0.47 -21.30 -5.96
N ILE A 202 -1.22 -20.85 -6.98
CA ILE A 202 -1.89 -19.54 -7.02
C ILE A 202 -2.82 -19.37 -5.81
N GLN A 203 -2.53 -18.36 -4.99
CA GLN A 203 -3.36 -17.98 -3.85
C GLN A 203 -4.42 -16.95 -4.21
N LYS A 204 -5.48 -16.90 -3.41
CA LYS A 204 -6.48 -15.82 -3.42
C LYS A 204 -6.53 -15.20 -2.03
N GLY A 205 -6.70 -13.89 -1.94
CA GLY A 205 -6.71 -13.16 -0.65
C GLY A 205 -7.93 -13.45 0.22
N GLN A 206 -8.92 -14.21 -0.28
CA GLN A 206 -10.19 -14.43 0.40
C GLN A 206 -10.17 -15.66 1.32
N ALA A 207 -10.09 -15.42 2.63
CA ALA A 207 -10.35 -16.46 3.62
C ALA A 207 -11.86 -16.65 3.87
N LYS A 208 -12.35 -17.90 3.90
CA LYS A 208 -13.75 -18.23 4.21
C LYS A 208 -13.84 -19.32 5.27
N GLY A 209 -14.85 -19.24 6.13
CA GLY A 209 -15.14 -20.26 7.14
C GLY A 209 -15.13 -19.70 8.56
N VAL A 210 -16.11 -20.11 9.36
CA VAL A 210 -16.23 -19.73 10.78
C VAL A 210 -15.31 -20.61 11.62
N GLY A 211 -14.58 -20.01 12.56
CA GLY A 211 -13.71 -20.73 13.50
C GLY A 211 -12.24 -20.81 13.07
N ASN A 212 -11.88 -20.25 11.92
CA ASN A 212 -10.48 -20.10 11.51
C ASN A 212 -9.74 -19.14 12.45
N THR A 213 -8.45 -19.40 12.66
CA THR A 213 -7.56 -18.53 13.43
C THR A 213 -6.93 -17.48 12.51
N ILE A 214 -6.95 -16.21 12.93
CA ILE A 214 -6.24 -15.13 12.22
C ILE A 214 -4.86 -14.98 12.83
N MET A 215 -3.83 -15.06 11.99
CA MET A 215 -2.44 -14.88 12.40
C MET A 215 -1.89 -13.57 11.83
N TYR A 216 -1.30 -12.77 12.70
CA TYR A 216 -0.49 -11.61 12.32
C TYR A 216 0.98 -12.05 12.31
N VAL A 217 1.67 -11.83 11.19
CA VAL A 217 3.08 -12.25 11.02
C VAL A 217 3.87 -11.08 10.44
N GLY A 218 5.01 -10.77 11.05
CA GLY A 218 5.88 -9.67 10.63
C GLY A 218 6.28 -8.75 11.79
N ALA A 219 6.61 -7.51 11.45
CA ALA A 219 7.05 -6.49 12.41
C ALA A 219 5.95 -6.12 13.40
N LYS A 220 6.31 -5.62 14.59
CA LYS A 220 5.33 -5.12 15.57
C LYS A 220 4.66 -3.86 15.04
N THR A 221 3.35 -3.71 15.29
CA THR A 221 2.63 -2.48 14.97
C THR A 221 3.15 -1.32 15.81
N GLY A 222 3.78 -0.34 15.17
CA GLY A 222 4.21 0.91 15.77
C GLY A 222 3.20 2.05 15.59
N ARG A 223 3.65 3.29 15.83
CA ARG A 223 2.87 4.51 15.51
C ARG A 223 3.32 5.11 14.18
N ASP A 224 3.68 4.23 13.26
CA ASP A 224 4.27 4.57 11.97
C ASP A 224 3.14 4.82 10.95
N GLY A 225 3.23 5.90 10.17
CA GLY A 225 2.29 6.14 9.06
C GLY A 225 0.81 6.33 9.46
N ILE A 226 0.50 6.73 10.71
CA ILE A 226 -0.88 7.04 11.10
C ILE A 226 -1.37 8.23 10.23
N HIS A 227 -2.48 8.03 9.51
CA HIS A 227 -3.01 8.93 8.47
C HIS A 227 -2.27 8.94 7.13
N GLY A 228 -1.34 8.00 6.87
CA GLY A 228 -0.56 7.96 5.61
C GLY A 228 -1.40 7.89 4.32
N ALA A 229 -2.54 7.21 4.32
CA ALA A 229 -3.42 7.13 3.14
C ALA A 229 -4.22 8.43 2.90
N THR A 230 -4.64 9.10 3.99
CA THR A 230 -5.28 10.41 3.92
C THR A 230 -4.27 11.45 3.45
N PHE A 231 -3.06 11.41 3.99
CA PHE A 231 -1.92 12.24 3.61
C PHE A 231 -1.54 12.11 2.13
N ALA A 232 -1.49 10.88 1.60
CA ALA A 232 -1.25 10.65 0.18
C ALA A 232 -2.38 11.16 -0.74
N SER A 233 -3.50 11.61 -0.18
CA SER A 233 -4.65 12.16 -0.90
C SER A 233 -4.71 13.71 -0.86
N GLU A 234 -3.76 14.39 -0.22
CA GLU A 234 -3.71 15.86 -0.10
C GLU A 234 -2.78 16.50 -1.14
N GLU A 235 -3.01 17.79 -1.47
CA GLU A 235 -2.14 18.58 -2.36
C GLU A 235 -0.92 19.12 -1.61
N PHE A 236 0.23 19.24 -2.30
CA PHE A 236 1.44 19.82 -1.73
C PHE A 236 1.23 21.30 -1.36
N VAL A 237 1.31 21.62 -0.07
CA VAL A 237 1.36 23.01 0.42
C VAL A 237 2.77 23.33 0.87
N GLU A 238 3.35 24.44 0.36
CA GLU A 238 4.69 24.89 0.78
C GLU A 238 4.72 25.19 2.29
N GLY A 239 5.62 24.51 3.04
CA GLY A 239 5.95 24.88 4.43
C GLY A 239 5.92 23.75 5.48
N GLU A 240 5.56 22.51 5.14
CA GLU A 240 5.39 21.44 6.13
C GLU A 240 6.65 20.59 6.34
N GLU A 241 7.70 21.17 6.93
CA GLU A 241 8.90 20.41 7.36
C GLU A 241 8.63 19.44 8.54
N GLN A 242 7.46 19.53 9.20
CA GLN A 242 7.13 18.73 10.40
C GLN A 242 6.67 17.29 10.13
N GLN A 243 6.55 16.86 8.86
CA GLN A 243 5.86 15.62 8.50
C GLN A 243 6.75 14.39 8.26
N ARG A 244 8.08 14.50 8.45
CA ARG A 244 8.99 13.35 8.29
C ARG A 244 8.66 12.16 9.20
N SER A 245 8.03 12.40 10.35
CA SER A 245 7.61 11.34 11.28
C SER A 245 6.49 10.45 10.74
N ALA A 246 5.82 10.84 9.65
CA ALA A 246 4.79 10.04 9.00
C ALA A 246 5.37 8.99 8.05
N VAL A 247 6.63 9.13 7.61
CA VAL A 247 7.26 8.16 6.70
C VAL A 247 7.77 6.96 7.48
N GLN A 248 7.30 5.78 7.09
CA GLN A 248 7.70 4.52 7.69
C GLN A 248 9.13 4.16 7.27
N VAL A 249 9.90 3.57 8.19
CA VAL A 249 11.22 2.99 7.90
C VAL A 249 11.05 1.51 7.55
N GLY A 250 11.65 1.10 6.43
CA GLY A 250 11.60 -0.28 5.96
C GLY A 250 12.59 -1.21 6.66
N ASP A 251 12.20 -2.46 6.95
CA ASP A 251 13.12 -3.53 7.39
C ASP A 251 13.18 -4.67 6.35
N PRO A 252 14.03 -4.53 5.31
CA PRO A 252 14.14 -5.53 4.24
C PRO A 252 14.71 -6.87 4.73
N PHE A 253 15.43 -6.89 5.85
CA PHE A 253 15.98 -8.14 6.41
C PHE A 253 14.87 -8.96 7.07
N MET A 254 14.00 -8.31 7.85
CA MET A 254 12.80 -8.97 8.37
C MET A 254 11.86 -9.39 7.24
N GLU A 255 11.68 -8.55 6.22
CA GLU A 255 10.82 -8.89 5.09
C GLU A 255 11.36 -10.07 4.28
N LYS A 256 12.69 -10.25 4.17
CA LYS A 256 13.27 -11.47 3.59
C LYS A 256 12.86 -12.73 4.36
N LEU A 257 12.85 -12.68 5.69
CA LEU A 257 12.39 -13.80 6.52
C LEU A 257 10.90 -14.05 6.32
N LEU A 258 10.09 -12.99 6.24
CA LEU A 258 8.66 -13.07 5.98
C LEU A 258 8.38 -13.70 4.62
N LEU A 259 9.08 -13.27 3.57
CA LEU A 259 8.97 -13.80 2.21
C LEU A 259 9.22 -15.31 2.20
N GLU A 260 10.35 -15.78 2.74
CA GLU A 260 10.65 -17.21 2.71
C GLU A 260 9.68 -18.04 3.57
N ALA A 261 9.23 -17.50 4.71
CA ALA A 261 8.24 -18.17 5.55
C ALA A 261 6.86 -18.27 4.87
N CYS A 262 6.40 -17.21 4.21
CA CYS A 262 5.13 -17.19 3.49
C CYS A 262 5.15 -18.14 2.29
N LEU A 263 6.22 -18.12 1.48
CA LEU A 263 6.33 -19.04 0.34
C LEU A 263 6.42 -20.50 0.79
N ALA A 264 7.17 -20.80 1.86
CA ALA A 264 7.20 -22.16 2.42
C ALA A 264 5.83 -22.60 2.98
N LEU A 265 5.09 -21.71 3.64
CA LEU A 265 3.73 -21.99 4.11
C LEU A 265 2.79 -22.33 2.95
N ILE A 266 2.88 -21.58 1.85
CA ILE A 266 2.03 -21.75 0.67
C ILE A 266 2.35 -23.07 -0.05
N VAL A 267 3.62 -23.42 -0.20
CA VAL A 267 4.05 -24.60 -0.97
C VAL A 267 4.02 -25.88 -0.14
N ASP A 268 4.53 -25.85 1.09
CA ASP A 268 4.77 -27.05 1.89
C ASP A 268 3.63 -27.36 2.87
N HIS A 269 2.74 -26.39 3.12
CA HIS A 269 1.72 -26.45 4.17
C HIS A 269 0.37 -25.86 3.72
N ALA A 270 0.07 -25.93 2.42
CA ALA A 270 -1.14 -25.39 1.81
C ALA A 270 -2.44 -25.84 2.50
N GLU A 271 -2.47 -27.06 3.05
CA GLU A 271 -3.63 -27.60 3.76
C GLU A 271 -3.98 -26.86 5.06
N ASN A 272 -3.03 -26.09 5.61
CA ASN A 272 -3.20 -25.30 6.82
C ASN A 272 -3.51 -23.82 6.54
N LEU A 273 -3.45 -23.42 5.26
CA LEU A 273 -3.64 -22.03 4.83
C LEU A 273 -5.01 -21.85 4.19
N VAL A 274 -5.84 -20.97 4.76
CA VAL A 274 -7.15 -20.62 4.20
C VAL A 274 -7.07 -19.38 3.32
N GLY A 275 -6.15 -18.47 3.62
CA GLY A 275 -5.91 -17.24 2.87
C GLY A 275 -4.76 -16.46 3.50
N ILE A 276 -4.13 -15.63 2.68
CA ILE A 276 -3.01 -14.76 3.07
C ILE A 276 -3.25 -13.39 2.42
N GLN A 277 -3.00 -12.33 3.17
CA GLN A 277 -3.19 -10.95 2.73
C GLN A 277 -2.00 -10.12 3.22
N ASP A 278 -1.51 -9.23 2.38
CA ASP A 278 -0.52 -8.23 2.76
C ASP A 278 -1.14 -7.17 3.69
N MET A 279 -0.29 -6.37 4.33
CA MET A 279 -0.72 -5.21 5.10
C MET A 279 -0.07 -3.94 4.54
N GLY A 280 -0.90 -3.09 3.92
CA GLY A 280 -0.50 -1.81 3.35
C GLY A 280 -1.28 -0.64 3.94
N ALA A 281 -1.77 0.25 3.07
CA ALA A 281 -2.59 1.39 3.47
C ALA A 281 -3.82 0.96 4.31
N ALA A 282 -4.14 1.72 5.35
CA ALA A 282 -5.13 1.40 6.40
C ALA A 282 -4.81 0.16 7.28
N GLY A 283 -3.66 -0.48 7.08
CA GLY A 283 -3.12 -1.52 7.97
C GLY A 283 -4.10 -2.65 8.24
N LEU A 284 -4.32 -2.97 9.53
CA LEU A 284 -5.20 -4.07 9.94
C LEU A 284 -6.63 -3.96 9.40
N VAL A 285 -7.10 -2.73 9.17
CA VAL A 285 -8.50 -2.46 8.86
C VAL A 285 -8.83 -2.89 7.44
N SER A 286 -8.01 -2.49 6.47
CA SER A 286 -8.14 -2.91 5.08
C SER A 286 -7.85 -4.40 4.91
N SER A 287 -6.87 -4.92 5.65
CA SER A 287 -6.40 -6.30 5.51
C SER A 287 -7.36 -7.33 6.12
N SER A 288 -8.29 -6.90 6.98
CA SER A 288 -9.27 -7.77 7.64
C SER A 288 -10.72 -7.55 7.17
N ALA A 289 -10.93 -6.62 6.22
CA ALA A 289 -12.23 -6.31 5.64
C ALA A 289 -12.66 -7.33 4.59
#